data_AF-A0A0D8XN65-F1
#
_entry.id   AF-A0A0D8XN65-F1
#
_cell.length_a   1.000
_cell.length_b   1.000
_cell.length_c   1.000
_cell.angle_alpha   90.00
_cell.angle_beta   90.00
_cell.angle_gamma   90.00
#
_symmetry.space_group_name_H-M   'P 1'
#
loop_
_entity.id
_entity.type
_entity.pdbx_description
1 polymer ?
#
loop_
_entity_poly.entity_id
_entity_poly.type
_entity_poly.pdbx_seq_one_letter_code
_entity_poly.pdbx_strand_id
1 'polypeptide(L)'
;MHNLNGPPRRRSRSQDKSPISGYNHIKGIVLKTVIRHPKKPNSGNRKCAIVRLVNGAEICAYIPGVGHNLQEHSQVMQFYTAFFVFINLLSPVF
;
A
#
# COMPACT_ATOMS: atom_id res chain seq x y z
N MET A 1 -52.13 5.08 -19.77
CA MET A 1 -51.17 6.01 -19.13
C MET A 1 -49.94 5.20 -18.73
N HIS A 2 -48.74 5.58 -19.15
CA HIS A 2 -47.51 4.89 -18.73
C HIS A 2 -47.01 5.52 -17.42
N ASN A 3 -46.97 4.73 -16.34
CA ASN A 3 -46.37 5.18 -15.09
C ASN A 3 -44.85 5.29 -15.27
N LEU A 4 -44.37 6.52 -15.44
CA LEU A 4 -42.95 6.86 -15.40
C LEU A 4 -42.48 6.73 -13.95
N ASN A 5 -42.10 5.51 -13.57
CA ASN A 5 -41.31 5.27 -12.36
C ASN A 5 -40.10 6.22 -12.40
N GLY A 6 -39.98 7.07 -11.38
CA GLY A 6 -38.99 8.15 -11.35
C GLY A 6 -37.54 7.68 -11.49
N PRO A 7 -36.59 8.60 -11.68
CA PRO A 7 -35.19 8.27 -11.93
C PRO A 7 -34.67 7.29 -10.86
N PRO A 8 -33.98 6.20 -11.27
CA PRO A 8 -33.62 5.11 -10.37
C PRO A 8 -32.76 5.64 -9.21
N ARG A 9 -33.03 5.14 -7.99
CA ARG A 9 -32.28 5.55 -6.78
C ARG A 9 -30.78 5.43 -7.05
N ARG A 10 -30.08 6.55 -6.86
CA ARG A 10 -28.64 6.66 -7.06
C ARG A 10 -27.96 5.65 -6.12
N ARG A 11 -27.19 4.72 -6.69
CA ARG A 11 -26.44 3.72 -5.90
C ARG A 11 -25.51 4.44 -4.92
N SER A 12 -25.39 3.92 -3.71
CA SER A 12 -24.40 4.41 -2.74
C SER A 12 -23.00 4.34 -3.35
N ARG A 13 -22.16 5.33 -3.05
CA ARG A 13 -20.74 5.27 -3.42
C ARG A 13 -20.11 4.04 -2.77
N SER A 14 -19.23 3.35 -3.50
CA SER A 14 -18.42 2.28 -2.93
C SER A 14 -17.51 2.83 -1.84
N GLN A 15 -17.41 2.12 -0.72
CA GLN A 15 -16.46 2.45 0.33
C GLN A 15 -15.03 2.24 -0.15
N ASP A 16 -14.11 3.09 0.32
CA ASP A 16 -12.70 2.99 0.01
C ASP A 16 -12.09 1.74 0.66
N LYS A 17 -11.59 0.84 -0.18
CA LYS A 17 -10.97 -0.44 0.24
C LYS A 17 -9.49 -0.29 0.60
N SER A 18 -9.01 0.95 0.77
CA SER A 18 -7.59 1.21 1.03
C SER A 18 -7.26 0.95 2.51
N PRO A 19 -6.10 0.34 2.82
CA PRO A 19 -5.69 0.06 4.21
C PRO A 19 -5.29 1.33 4.99
N ILE A 20 -5.28 2.48 4.33
CA ILE A 20 -4.90 3.80 4.88
C ILE A 20 -6.03 4.84 4.71
N SER A 21 -7.28 4.38 4.71
CA SER A 21 -8.49 5.21 4.52
C SER A 21 -8.48 6.44 5.44
N GLY A 22 -8.60 7.63 4.84
CA GLY A 22 -8.66 8.92 5.53
C GLY A 22 -7.33 9.63 5.83
N TYR A 23 -6.15 9.02 5.62
CA TYR A 23 -4.88 9.51 6.20
C TYR A 23 -3.81 10.09 5.27
N ASN A 24 -3.93 9.98 3.93
CA ASN A 24 -2.92 10.37 2.92
C ASN A 24 -1.63 9.53 2.94
N HIS A 25 -1.01 9.34 4.09
CA HIS A 25 0.08 8.39 4.32
C HIS A 25 0.00 7.79 5.73
N ILE A 26 0.51 6.57 5.92
CA ILE A 26 0.62 5.94 7.24
C ILE A 26 2.02 5.34 7.42
N LYS A 27 2.60 5.52 8.61
CA LYS A 27 3.87 4.90 9.01
C LYS A 27 3.67 3.42 9.33
N GLY A 28 4.70 2.61 9.10
CA GLY A 28 4.72 1.20 9.44
C GLY A 28 6.14 0.68 9.65
N ILE A 29 6.21 -0.58 10.09
CA ILE A 29 7.46 -1.32 10.32
C ILE A 29 7.49 -2.52 9.37
N VAL A 30 8.63 -2.76 8.73
CA VAL A 30 8.84 -3.96 7.90
C VAL A 30 8.94 -5.19 8.79
N LEU A 31 8.09 -6.18 8.54
CA LEU A 31 8.16 -7.51 9.14
C LEU A 31 9.14 -8.41 8.38
N LYS A 32 9.08 -8.41 7.04
CA LYS A 32 10.00 -9.15 6.17
C LYS A 32 9.99 -8.64 4.74
N THR A 33 11.11 -8.76 4.03
CA THR A 33 11.17 -8.55 2.57
C THR A 33 10.82 -9.84 1.84
N VAL A 34 10.08 -9.75 0.73
CA VAL A 34 9.62 -10.92 -0.04
C VAL A 34 9.62 -10.63 -1.53
N ILE A 35 9.91 -11.65 -2.34
CA ILE A 35 9.74 -11.58 -3.79
C ILE A 35 8.37 -12.16 -4.14
N ARG A 36 7.59 -11.46 -4.97
CA ARG A 36 6.33 -11.97 -5.51
C ARG A 36 6.38 -11.99 -7.04
N HIS A 37 5.84 -13.05 -7.62
CA HIS A 37 5.63 -13.13 -9.07
C HIS A 37 4.28 -12.50 -9.44
N PRO A 38 4.21 -11.73 -10.55
CA PRO A 38 2.94 -11.22 -11.06
C PRO A 38 2.08 -12.37 -11.63
N LYS A 39 0.79 -12.10 -11.83
CA LYS A 39 -0.07 -13.02 -12.59
C LYS A 39 0.32 -13.02 -14.07
N LYS A 40 0.20 -14.19 -14.73
CA LYS A 40 0.23 -14.34 -16.20
C LYS A 40 -0.72 -13.30 -16.85
N PRO A 41 -0.36 -12.64 -17.97
CA PRO A 41 0.71 -12.95 -18.92
C PRO A 41 2.13 -12.54 -18.49
N ASN A 42 2.27 -11.73 -17.45
CA ASN A 42 3.56 -11.18 -17.06
C ASN A 42 4.40 -12.20 -16.28
N SER A 43 5.72 -12.16 -16.48
CA SER A 43 6.73 -12.87 -15.69
C SER A 43 7.69 -11.88 -15.03
N GLY A 44 8.50 -12.37 -14.08
CA GLY A 44 9.52 -11.57 -13.37
C GLY A 44 9.34 -11.51 -11.86
N ASN A 45 10.29 -10.86 -11.19
CA ASN A 45 10.44 -10.86 -9.74
C ASN A 45 10.13 -9.47 -9.18
N ARG A 46 8.97 -9.28 -8.55
CA ARG A 46 8.61 -8.01 -7.90
C ARG A 46 9.15 -8.01 -6.48
N LYS A 47 10.00 -7.04 -6.17
CA LYS A 47 10.52 -6.78 -4.82
C LYS A 47 9.41 -6.14 -3.98
N CYS A 48 9.03 -6.81 -2.90
CA CYS A 48 7.95 -6.41 -2.01
C CYS A 48 8.40 -6.50 -0.54
N ALA A 49 7.64 -5.88 0.36
CA ALA A 49 7.80 -6.08 1.81
C ALA A 49 6.44 -6.40 2.45
N ILE A 50 6.44 -7.15 3.54
CA ILE A 50 5.30 -7.22 4.44
C ILE A 50 5.50 -6.15 5.51
N VAL A 51 4.54 -5.25 5.64
CA VAL A 51 4.61 -4.08 6.52
C VAL A 51 3.43 -4.12 7.48
N ARG A 52 3.71 -3.95 8.77
CA ARG A 52 2.68 -3.70 9.78
C ARG A 52 2.53 -2.20 9.96
N LEU A 53 1.36 -1.67 9.62
CA LEU A 53 1.02 -0.26 9.78
C LEU A 53 0.72 0.07 11.25
N VAL A 54 0.82 1.35 11.62
CA VAL A 54 0.46 1.85 12.96
C VAL A 54 -1.00 1.57 13.33
N ASN A 55 -1.91 1.47 12.34
CA ASN A 55 -3.30 1.08 12.58
C ASN A 55 -3.51 -0.44 12.82
N GLY A 56 -2.42 -1.21 12.92
CA GLY A 56 -2.45 -2.66 13.16
C GLY A 56 -2.65 -3.52 11.91
N ALA A 57 -2.97 -2.94 10.75
CA ALA A 57 -3.15 -3.70 9.53
C ALA A 57 -1.81 -4.18 8.94
N GLU A 58 -1.77 -5.42 8.47
CA GLU A 58 -0.63 -5.99 7.73
C GLU A 58 -0.89 -5.91 6.23
N ILE A 59 0.07 -5.34 5.49
CA ILE A 59 -0.04 -5.09 4.05
C ILE A 59 1.19 -5.61 3.29
N CYS A 60 0.99 -5.93 2.01
CA CYS A 60 2.10 -6.21 1.10
C CYS A 60 2.47 -4.94 0.33
N ALA A 61 3.55 -4.30 0.75
CA ALA A 61 4.22 -3.19 0.08
C ALA A 61 4.86 -3.61 -1.25
N TYR A 62 4.81 -2.75 -2.26
CA TYR A 62 5.72 -2.83 -3.41
C TYR A 62 6.91 -1.88 -3.18
N ILE A 63 8.11 -2.31 -3.57
CA ILE A 63 9.33 -1.51 -3.43
C ILE A 63 9.74 -1.02 -4.84
N PRO A 64 9.59 0.28 -5.16
CA PRO A 64 10.02 0.83 -6.44
C PRO A 64 11.55 0.89 -6.54
N GLY A 65 12.07 0.92 -7.77
CA GLY A 65 13.51 1.06 -8.05
C GLY A 65 14.30 -0.26 -8.10
N VAL A 66 15.62 -0.13 -8.32
CA VAL A 66 16.56 -1.24 -8.45
C VAL A 66 17.56 -1.21 -7.28
N GLY A 67 17.41 -2.18 -6.37
CA GLY A 67 18.21 -2.24 -5.14
C GLY A 67 17.52 -1.48 -4.00
N HIS A 68 17.39 -2.14 -2.85
CA HIS A 68 16.88 -1.54 -1.62
C HIS A 68 17.66 -2.10 -0.44
N ASN A 69 17.86 -1.29 0.60
CA ASN A 69 18.44 -1.71 1.87
C ASN A 69 17.34 -1.85 2.96
N LEU A 70 16.14 -2.33 2.60
CA LEU A 70 15.12 -2.67 3.59
C LEU A 70 15.56 -3.93 4.33
N GLN A 71 15.64 -3.80 5.64
CA GLN A 71 15.87 -4.88 6.58
C GLN A 71 14.61 -5.07 7.42
N GLU A 72 14.53 -6.16 8.16
CA GLU A 72 13.48 -6.33 9.18
C GLU A 72 13.56 -5.20 10.20
N HIS A 73 12.42 -4.83 10.79
CA HIS A 73 12.28 -3.67 11.69
C HIS A 73 12.53 -2.27 11.09
N SER A 74 12.86 -2.16 9.79
CA SER A 74 13.00 -0.85 9.12
C SER A 74 11.70 -0.05 9.18
N GLN A 75 11.79 1.24 9.54
CA GLN A 75 10.64 2.16 9.49
C GLN A 75 10.37 2.62 8.06
N VAL A 76 9.10 2.64 7.68
CA VAL A 76 8.67 2.91 6.30
C VAL A 76 7.36 3.70 6.25
N MET A 77 7.09 4.40 5.15
CA MET A 77 5.87 5.20 4.97
C MET A 77 5.10 4.81 3.70
N GLN A 78 3.85 4.37 3.87
CA GLN A 78 2.92 3.98 2.81
C GLN A 78 2.07 5.17 2.38
N PHE A 79 2.04 5.47 1.08
CA PHE A 79 1.13 6.45 0.45
C PHE A 79 -0.02 5.74 -0.29
N TYR A 80 -1.05 6.47 -0.75
CA TYR A 80 -2.20 5.86 -1.46
C TYR A 80 -1.82 5.22 -2.80
N THR A 81 -0.87 5.81 -3.52
CA THR A 81 -0.25 5.19 -4.69
C THR A 81 0.84 4.23 -4.23
N ALA A 82 1.10 3.16 -4.99
CA ALA A 82 1.91 2.01 -4.56
C ALA A 82 3.44 2.27 -4.47
N PHE A 83 3.84 3.48 -4.09
CA PHE A 83 5.22 3.92 -3.92
C PHE A 83 5.52 4.10 -2.43
N PHE A 84 6.51 3.36 -1.94
CA PHE A 84 7.09 3.61 -0.63
C PHE A 84 8.07 4.76 -0.69
N VAL A 85 7.96 5.69 0.27
CA VAL A 85 9.04 6.61 0.59
C VAL A 85 9.79 6.01 1.78
N PHE A 86 11.08 5.78 1.59
CA PHE A 86 11.99 5.52 2.69
C PHE A 86 12.12 6.80 3.52
N ILE A 87 11.67 6.75 4.78
CA ILE A 87 12.22 7.66 5.78
C ILE A 87 13.54 7.04 6.20
N ASN A 88 14.59 7.35 5.42
CA ASN A 88 15.94 7.16 5.89
C ASN A 88 16.17 8.26 6.95
N LEU A 89 15.80 7.94 8.20
CA LEU A 89 16.37 8.61 9.37
C LEU A 89 17.84 8.24 9.37
N LEU A 90 18.61 9.00 8.58
CA LEU A 90 20.05 9.03 8.67
C LEU A 90 20.39 9.26 10.12
N SER A 91 21.02 8.26 10.73
CA SER A 91 21.67 8.40 12.03
C SER A 91 22.50 9.67 11.98
N PRO A 92 22.35 10.63 12.91
CA PRO A 92 23.41 11.59 13.13
C PRO A 92 24.64 10.77 13.52
N VAL A 93 25.63 10.71 12.63
CA VAL A 93 26.94 10.18 12.97
C VAL A 93 27.66 11.29 13.72
N PHE A 94 27.40 11.38 15.03
CA PHE A 94 28.27 11.91 16.09
C PHE A 94 27.63 11.64 17.45
#